data_AF-A0A6P0S2J8-F1
#
_entry.id   AF-A0A6P0S2J8-F1
#
_cell.length_a   1.000
_cell.length_b   1.000
_cell.length_c   1.000
_cell.angle_alpha   90.00
_cell.angle_beta   90.00
_cell.angle_gamma   90.00
#
_symmetry.space_group_name_H-M   'P 1'
#
loop_
_entity.id
_entity.type
_entity.pdbx_description
1 polymer ?
#
loop_
_entity_poly.entity_id
_entity_poly.type
_entity_poly.pdbx_seq_one_letter_code
_entity_poly.pdbx_strand_id
1 'polypeptide(L)'
;MTQNPVTVTYSLEEVLGQIIQKIDRLDGKVESLQKDVVEIKIEIVRLESEFKGDIKTLESELKGDIKTLETELKGDIKTLEAEVQGIGKRLDTQEFINRSVVVGFVLALAAGVVKLFFPSFPN
;
A
#
# COMPACT_ATOMS: atom_id res chain seq x y z
N MET A 1 75.12 -29.58 36.65
CA MET A 1 74.99 -29.41 35.18
C MET A 1 75.15 -27.93 34.88
N THR A 2 76.28 -27.53 34.32
CA THR A 2 76.56 -26.14 33.92
C THR A 2 75.98 -25.91 32.53
N GLN A 3 74.91 -25.11 32.42
CA GLN A 3 74.38 -24.69 31.12
C GLN A 3 75.20 -23.50 30.63
N ASN A 4 76.01 -23.71 29.59
CA ASN A 4 76.65 -22.61 28.88
C ASN A 4 75.58 -21.86 28.07
N PRO A 5 75.54 -20.51 28.12
CA PRO A 5 74.58 -19.76 27.35
C PRO A 5 74.81 -20.02 25.86
N VAL A 6 73.78 -20.50 25.17
CA VAL A 6 73.78 -20.67 23.72
C VAL A 6 73.60 -19.28 23.10
N THR A 7 74.64 -18.75 22.47
CA THR A 7 74.55 -17.51 21.70
C THR A 7 74.11 -17.82 20.27
N VAL A 8 72.89 -17.41 19.92
CA VAL A 8 72.41 -17.43 18.54
C VAL A 8 72.83 -16.13 17.86
N THR A 9 73.68 -16.22 16.85
CA THR A 9 74.17 -15.08 16.08
C THR A 9 73.44 -15.00 14.75
N TYR A 10 72.83 -13.86 14.45
CA TYR A 10 72.27 -13.56 13.13
C TYR A 10 73.17 -12.57 12.40
N SER A 11 73.26 -12.68 11.08
CA SER A 11 73.91 -11.63 10.28
C SER A 11 72.94 -10.47 10.08
N LEU A 12 73.47 -9.25 10.03
CA LEU A 12 72.66 -8.06 9.71
C LEU A 12 72.03 -8.17 8.32
N GLU A 13 72.73 -8.79 7.37
CA GLU A 13 72.25 -9.03 6.01
C GLU A 13 70.99 -9.91 6.00
N GLU A 14 70.97 -10.99 6.79
CA GLU A 14 69.82 -11.89 6.88
C GLU A 14 68.59 -11.16 7.45
N VAL A 15 68.78 -10.40 8.53
CA VAL A 15 67.70 -9.64 9.17
C VAL A 15 67.13 -8.60 8.20
N LEU A 16 68.00 -7.85 7.49
CA LEU A 16 67.57 -6.87 6.50
C LEU A 16 66.83 -7.51 5.34
N GLY A 17 67.30 -8.66 4.85
CA GLY A 17 66.59 -9.43 3.81
C GLY A 17 65.19 -9.87 4.24
N GLN A 18 65.04 -10.36 5.47
CA GLN A 18 63.72 -10.73 6.02
C GLN A 18 62.79 -9.52 6.16
N ILE A 19 63.34 -8.35 6.55
CA ILE A 19 62.56 -7.10 6.68
C ILE A 19 62.06 -6.65 5.30
N ILE A 20 62.92 -6.60 4.29
CA ILE A 20 62.54 -6.23 2.92
C ILE A 20 61.42 -7.15 2.41
N GLN A 21 61.58 -8.46 2.59
CA GLN A 21 60.55 -9.43 2.19
C GLN A 21 59.22 -9.27 2.95
N LYS A 22 59.24 -8.76 4.19
CA LYS A 22 58.01 -8.44 4.93
C LYS A 22 57.38 -7.14 4.42
N ILE A 23 58.18 -6.15 4.05
CA ILE A 23 57.72 -4.89 3.44
C ILE A 23 57.03 -5.19 2.11
N ASP A 24 57.66 -5.96 1.21
CA ASP A 24 57.06 -6.32 -0.09
C ASP A 24 55.69 -7.02 0.09
N ARG A 25 55.57 -7.89 1.10
CA ARG A 25 54.31 -8.54 1.43
C ARG A 25 53.27 -7.59 2.02
N LEU A 26 53.70 -6.58 2.78
CA LEU A 26 52.80 -5.57 3.32
C LEU A 26 52.31 -4.66 2.19
N ASP A 27 53.18 -4.25 1.28
CA ASP A 27 52.82 -3.44 0.13
C ASP A 27 51.76 -4.14 -0.73
N GLY A 28 51.95 -5.42 -1.05
CA GLY A 28 50.94 -6.19 -1.77
C GLY A 28 49.59 -6.33 -1.03
N LYS A 29 49.61 -6.41 0.31
CA LYS A 29 48.37 -6.40 1.11
C LYS A 29 47.70 -5.02 1.10
N VAL A 30 48.47 -3.95 1.13
CA VAL A 30 47.97 -2.57 1.07
C VAL A 30 47.31 -2.32 -0.28
N GLU A 31 47.93 -2.76 -1.38
CA GLU A 31 47.34 -2.67 -2.72
C GLU A 31 46.01 -3.45 -2.83
N SER A 32 45.96 -4.67 -2.28
CA SER A 32 44.72 -5.46 -2.24
C SER A 32 43.62 -4.74 -1.45
N LEU A 33 43.94 -4.22 -0.25
CA LEU A 33 42.97 -3.48 0.57
C LEU A 33 42.50 -2.20 -0.10
N GLN A 34 43.37 -1.49 -0.82
CA GLN A 34 42.99 -0.32 -1.60
C GLN A 34 41.98 -0.68 -2.69
N LYS A 35 42.18 -1.82 -3.37
CA LYS A 35 41.23 -2.33 -4.36
C LYS A 35 39.89 -2.68 -3.73
N ASP A 36 39.88 -3.43 -2.63
CA ASP A 36 38.67 -3.83 -1.92
C ASP A 36 37.87 -2.60 -1.44
N VAL A 37 38.56 -1.58 -0.92
CA VAL A 37 37.93 -0.31 -0.50
C VAL A 37 37.28 0.43 -1.67
N VAL A 38 37.90 0.41 -2.85
CA VAL A 38 37.31 1.02 -4.04
C VAL A 38 36.07 0.25 -4.49
N GLU A 39 36.14 -1.07 -4.50
CA GLU A 39 35.02 -1.95 -4.87
C GLU A 39 33.82 -1.77 -3.92
N ILE A 40 34.06 -1.78 -2.61
CA ILE A 40 33.04 -1.53 -1.59
C ILE A 40 32.39 -0.15 -1.78
N LYS A 41 33.17 0.90 -2.08
CA LYS A 41 32.61 2.23 -2.35
C LYS A 41 31.68 2.23 -3.57
N ILE A 42 32.06 1.52 -4.63
CA ILE A 42 31.22 1.39 -5.83
C ILE A 42 29.92 0.65 -5.50
N GLU A 43 30.01 -0.45 -4.75
CA GLU A 43 28.83 -1.22 -4.33
C GLU A 43 27.89 -0.40 -3.45
N ILE A 44 28.42 0.37 -2.49
CA ILE A 44 27.61 1.26 -1.64
C ILE A 44 26.87 2.29 -2.50
N VAL A 45 27.55 2.96 -3.43
CA VAL A 45 26.91 3.95 -4.32
C VAL A 45 25.83 3.29 -5.19
N ARG A 46 26.07 2.07 -5.68
CA ARG A 46 25.08 1.32 -6.46
C ARG A 46 23.85 1.00 -5.63
N LEU A 47 24.03 0.44 -4.43
CA LEU A 47 22.94 0.10 -3.52
C LEU A 47 22.14 1.32 -3.09
N GLU A 48 22.79 2.46 -2.80
CA GLU A 48 22.09 3.71 -2.51
C GLU A 48 21.23 4.18 -3.68
N SER A 49 21.71 4.02 -4.92
CA SER A 49 20.95 4.36 -6.12
C SER A 49 19.76 3.43 -6.33
N GLU A 50 19.96 2.12 -6.17
CA GLU A 50 18.91 1.10 -6.26
C GLU A 50 17.81 1.37 -5.23
N PHE A 51 18.17 1.54 -3.94
CA PHE A 51 17.19 1.84 -2.90
C PHE A 51 16.42 3.14 -3.13
N LYS A 52 17.07 4.19 -3.64
CA LYS A 52 16.36 5.43 -4.02
C LYS A 52 15.40 5.21 -5.18
N GLY A 53 15.74 4.32 -6.12
CA GLY A 53 14.86 3.92 -7.23
C GLY A 53 13.63 3.16 -6.74
N ASP A 54 13.84 2.18 -5.86
CA ASP A 54 12.78 1.36 -5.28
C ASP A 54 11.80 2.21 -4.47
N ILE A 55 12.31 3.12 -3.63
CA ILE A 55 11.47 4.05 -2.85
C ILE A 55 10.58 4.90 -3.77
N LYS A 56 11.12 5.45 -4.86
CA LYS A 56 10.34 6.26 -5.81
C LYS A 56 9.27 5.43 -6.53
N THR A 57 9.60 4.19 -6.88
CA THR A 57 8.66 3.27 -7.53
C THR A 57 7.50 2.97 -6.60
N LEU A 58 7.80 2.59 -5.35
CA LEU A 58 6.78 2.30 -4.34
C LEU A 58 5.91 3.53 -4.01
N GLU A 59 6.50 4.73 -3.92
CA GLU A 59 5.74 5.96 -3.70
C GLU A 59 4.77 6.24 -4.87
N SER A 60 5.19 5.97 -6.11
CA SER A 60 4.35 6.14 -7.29
C SER A 60 3.20 5.13 -7.32
N GLU A 61 3.49 3.85 -7.04
CA GLU A 61 2.49 2.78 -6.96
C GLU A 61 1.43 3.08 -5.90
N LEU A 62 1.85 3.41 -4.67
CA LEU A 62 0.93 3.74 -3.58
C LEU A 62 0.05 4.95 -3.90
N LYS A 63 0.60 5.98 -4.55
CA LYS A 63 -0.21 7.13 -5.02
C LYS A 63 -1.21 6.73 -6.10
N GLY A 64 -0.85 5.80 -6.98
CA GLY A 64 -1.75 5.24 -7.99
C GLY A 64 -2.91 4.46 -7.37
N ASP A 65 -2.59 3.58 -6.42
CA ASP A 65 -3.57 2.76 -5.71
C ASP A 65 -4.56 3.62 -4.92
N ILE A 66 -4.06 4.63 -4.20
CA ILE A 66 -4.91 5.58 -3.45
C ILE A 66 -5.90 6.29 -4.38
N LYS A 67 -5.44 6.76 -5.55
CA LYS A 67 -6.32 7.45 -6.53
C LYS A 67 -7.36 6.52 -7.13
N THR A 68 -6.99 5.27 -7.39
CA THR A 68 -7.89 4.25 -7.91
C THR A 68 -8.98 3.98 -6.88
N LEU A 69 -8.59 3.70 -5.63
CA LEU A 69 -9.54 3.46 -4.53
C LEU A 69 -10.45 4.68 -4.26
N GLU A 70 -9.92 5.90 -4.30
CA GLU A 70 -10.73 7.12 -4.16
C GLU A 70 -11.79 7.23 -5.27
N THR A 71 -11.43 6.84 -6.49
CA THR A 71 -12.34 6.87 -7.65
C THR A 71 -13.43 5.81 -7.52
N GLU A 72 -13.06 4.58 -7.15
CA GLU A 72 -13.98 3.47 -6.91
C GLU A 72 -14.99 3.82 -5.81
N LEU A 73 -14.50 4.27 -4.65
CA LEU A 73 -15.37 4.65 -3.54
C LEU A 73 -16.33 5.80 -3.89
N LYS A 74 -15.88 6.79 -4.67
CA LYS A 74 -16.78 7.85 -5.18
C LYS A 74 -17.83 7.29 -6.14
N GLY A 75 -17.49 6.30 -6.95
CA GLY A 75 -18.42 5.59 -7.83
C GLY A 75 -19.47 4.82 -7.05
N ASP A 76 -19.06 4.07 -6.03
CA ASP A 76 -19.94 3.30 -5.16
C ASP A 76 -20.91 4.22 -4.39
N ILE A 77 -20.41 5.33 -3.84
CA ILE A 77 -21.25 6.33 -3.15
C ILE A 77 -22.34 6.89 -4.08
N LYS A 78 -22.00 7.23 -5.33
CA LYS A 78 -22.97 7.73 -6.31
C LYS A 78 -24.03 6.68 -6.67
N THR A 79 -23.60 5.42 -6.81
CA THR A 79 -24.50 4.31 -7.09
C THR A 79 -25.48 4.11 -5.94
N LEU A 80 -24.98 4.10 -4.70
CA LEU A 80 -25.80 3.98 -3.50
C LEU A 80 -26.75 5.17 -3.33
N GLU A 81 -26.30 6.39 -3.61
CA GLU A 81 -27.16 7.59 -3.59
C GLU A 81 -28.33 7.46 -4.57
N ALA A 82 -28.06 6.99 -5.79
CA ALA A 82 -29.10 6.77 -6.80
C ALA A 82 -30.10 5.68 -6.37
N GLU A 83 -29.61 4.58 -5.80
CA GLU A 83 -30.47 3.50 -5.27
C GLU A 83 -31.37 4.00 -4.13
N VAL A 84 -30.81 4.74 -3.17
CA VAL A 84 -31.57 5.32 -2.05
C VAL A 84 -32.63 6.30 -2.54
N GLN A 85 -32.30 7.19 -3.49
CA GLN A 85 -33.29 8.08 -4.11
C GLN A 85 -34.39 7.30 -4.85
N GLY A 86 -34.03 6.21 -5.53
CA GLY A 86 -34.98 5.31 -6.19
C GLY A 86 -35.93 4.64 -5.22
N ILE A 87 -35.44 4.17 -4.06
CA ILE A 87 -36.27 3.62 -2.98
C ILE A 87 -37.24 4.68 -2.46
N GLY A 88 -36.79 5.90 -2.21
CA GLY A 88 -37.64 7.01 -1.77
C GLY A 88 -38.83 7.24 -2.73
N LYS A 89 -38.56 7.37 -4.03
CA LYS A 89 -39.62 7.54 -5.05
C LYS A 89 -40.63 6.39 -5.09
N ARG A 90 -40.15 5.15 -4.94
CA ARG A 90 -41.01 3.96 -4.90
C ARG A 90 -41.90 3.96 -3.66
N LEU A 91 -41.36 4.38 -2.51
CA LEU A 91 -42.11 4.50 -1.27
C LEU A 91 -43.19 5.58 -1.37
N ASP A 92 -42.85 6.77 -1.88
CA ASP A 92 -43.81 7.86 -2.10
C ASP A 92 -44.96 7.42 -3.03
N THR A 93 -44.62 6.70 -4.11
CA THR A 93 -45.59 6.15 -5.04
C THR A 93 -46.50 5.12 -4.37
N GLN A 94 -45.92 4.23 -3.54
CA GLN A 94 -46.67 3.23 -2.80
C GLN A 94 -47.62 3.87 -1.78
N GLU A 95 -47.17 4.90 -1.06
CA GLU A 95 -48.00 5.63 -0.12
C GLU A 95 -49.20 6.29 -0.82
N PHE A 96 -48.98 6.94 -1.96
CA PHE A 96 -50.04 7.52 -2.77
C PHE A 96 -51.06 6.47 -3.24
N ILE A 97 -50.59 5.34 -3.79
CA ILE A 97 -51.44 4.24 -4.24
C ILE A 97 -52.28 3.72 -3.06
N ASN A 98 -51.65 3.40 -1.93
CA ASN A 98 -52.35 2.88 -0.76
C ASN A 98 -53.44 3.85 -0.27
N ARG A 99 -53.14 5.16 -0.16
CA ARG A 99 -54.12 6.18 0.22
C ARG A 99 -55.28 6.26 -0.77
N SER A 100 -55.00 6.23 -2.08
CA SER A 100 -56.03 6.30 -3.12
C SER A 100 -56.97 5.09 -3.12
N VAL A 101 -56.42 3.89 -2.88
CA VAL A 101 -57.19 2.64 -2.77
C VAL A 101 -58.13 2.70 -1.57
N VAL A 102 -57.63 3.14 -0.41
CA VAL A 102 -58.45 3.31 0.80
C VAL A 102 -59.57 4.31 0.56
N VAL A 103 -59.28 5.48 -0.03
CA VAL A 103 -60.30 6.49 -0.34
C VAL A 103 -61.35 5.93 -1.30
N GLY A 104 -60.93 5.25 -2.39
CA GLY A 104 -61.85 4.65 -3.34
C GLY A 104 -62.76 3.59 -2.71
N PHE A 105 -62.22 2.76 -1.81
CA PHE A 105 -62.98 1.76 -1.08
C PHE A 105 -64.03 2.40 -0.15
N VAL A 106 -63.65 3.43 0.62
CA VAL A 106 -64.56 4.16 1.50
C VAL A 106 -65.70 4.81 0.71
N LEU A 107 -65.41 5.43 -0.44
CA LEU A 107 -66.42 6.04 -1.30
C LEU A 107 -67.40 5.00 -1.87
N ALA A 108 -66.90 3.83 -2.30
CA ALA A 108 -67.74 2.75 -2.81
C ALA A 108 -68.70 2.21 -1.73
N LEU A 109 -68.21 2.03 -0.49
CA LEU A 109 -69.04 1.62 0.63
C LEU A 109 -70.11 2.67 0.97
N ALA A 110 -69.73 3.94 1.02
CA ALA A 110 -70.67 5.03 1.28
C ALA A 110 -71.78 5.10 0.21
N ALA A 111 -71.42 4.99 -1.08
CA ALA A 111 -72.38 4.95 -2.17
C ALA A 111 -73.33 3.74 -2.06
N GLY A 112 -72.81 2.57 -1.68
CA GLY A 112 -73.62 1.37 -1.43
C GLY A 112 -74.63 1.57 -0.28
N VAL A 113 -74.20 2.19 0.83
CA VAL A 113 -75.07 2.51 1.97
C VAL A 113 -76.16 3.50 1.57
N VAL A 114 -75.81 4.59 0.87
CA VAL A 114 -76.79 5.58 0.38
C VAL A 114 -77.84 4.90 -0.49
N LYS A 115 -77.43 4.03 -1.42
CA LYS A 115 -78.34 3.30 -2.31
C LYS A 115 -79.25 2.31 -1.57
N LEU A 116 -78.77 1.70 -0.47
CA LEU A 116 -79.55 0.78 0.36
C LEU A 116 -80.65 1.50 1.16
N PHE A 117 -80.33 2.64 1.78
CA PHE A 117 -81.25 3.36 2.68
C PHE A 117 -82.08 4.45 1.99
N PHE A 118 -81.65 4.93 0.82
CA PHE A 118 -82.33 5.98 0.04
C PHE A 118 -82.47 5.59 -1.44
N PRO A 119 -83.32 4.59 -1.78
CA PRO A 119 -83.43 4.05 -3.14
C PRO A 119 -83.94 5.05 -4.20
N SER A 120 -84.53 6.17 -3.77
CA SER A 120 -85.01 7.25 -4.66
C SER A 120 -83.95 8.33 -4.95
N PHE A 121 -82.72 8.19 -4.45
CA PHE A 121 -81.63 9.11 -4.75
C PHE A 121 -81.17 8.92 -6.21
N PRO A 122 -81.10 9.99 -7.03
CA PRO A 122 -80.73 9.88 -8.44
C PRO A 122 -79.29 9.39 -8.62
N ASN A 123 -79.05 8.55 -9.64
CA ASN A 123 -77.72 8.03 -9.99
C ASN A 123 -76.77 9.12 -10.49
#